data_AF-A0A9X1WXP5-F1
#
_entry.id   AF-A0A9X1WXP5-F1
#
_cell.length_a   1.000
_cell.length_b   1.000
_cell.length_c   1.000
_cell.angle_alpha   90.00
_cell.angle_beta   90.00
_cell.angle_gamma   90.00
#
_symmetry.space_group_name_H-M   'P 1'
#
loop_
_entity.id
_entity.type
_entity.pdbx_description
1 polymer ?
#
loop_
_entity_poly.entity_id
_entity_poly.type
_entity_poly.pdbx_seq_one_letter_code
_entity_poly.pdbx_strand_id
1 'polypeptide(L)'
;MFKKTLLVLACSAILTACGGGGDSSSNNGGNNTENPAIPASDLDKAKQLVDTTNTIISYFDSFNGLQSQYQPTFDAISDAGSDIGNASSLILTLASLAEQDAQGSEKEYNAAQLEALLKEDSTDGQYYYPDYQLSNNTLKVSVTPNSVTVTGGVTAKYWTDYVWDSKTQTGHDVFGNETTVGVTNLKLEAPFSASKSTYDFKLVAGGKIATKNVVSNKEAILAVNSDSTAQVVYNNAKKLDDRSSDQTPTSAQFKFANIVLTAVGTGAELSLTEFSSKATQVQFKDGLSTSTEIIPTELNLKGKAVAGTENLNLEASIKLNNDLSKQIDVTNGETAAAFINADLNMKLSGNVKGGGTSIKPFSVDLTAKRNEYQKGTATIKVAVDKDALTADFKTDNLITKDEPVVWAKLSHANGAYVEIADLDKFTSAEIKVGNTPYATVSKVSDNVYSAKFTDNTVKAIAP
;
A
#
# COMPACT_ATOMS: atom_id res chain seq x y z
N MET A 1 6.17 -5.84 -15.69
CA MET A 1 6.09 -6.78 -14.54
C MET A 1 5.70 -6.08 -13.25
N PHE A 2 6.26 -4.94 -12.85
CA PHE A 2 5.84 -4.18 -11.65
C PHE A 2 4.34 -3.86 -11.59
N LYS A 3 3.68 -3.47 -12.71
CA LYS A 3 2.21 -3.36 -12.80
C LYS A 3 1.46 -4.69 -12.61
N LYS A 4 2.04 -5.82 -13.05
CA LYS A 4 1.48 -7.17 -12.83
C LYS A 4 1.71 -7.66 -11.40
N THR A 5 2.83 -7.27 -10.77
CA THR A 5 3.12 -7.51 -9.35
C THR A 5 2.23 -6.66 -8.45
N LEU A 6 1.94 -5.40 -8.81
CA LEU A 6 0.96 -4.55 -8.15
C LEU A 6 -0.47 -5.07 -8.37
N LEU A 7 -0.77 -5.65 -9.54
CA LEU A 7 -2.04 -6.31 -9.83
C LEU A 7 -2.17 -7.63 -9.04
N VAL A 8 -1.09 -8.37 -8.80
CA VAL A 8 -1.07 -9.55 -7.90
C VAL A 8 -1.20 -9.13 -6.44
N LEU A 9 -0.58 -8.01 -6.03
CA LEU A 9 -0.78 -7.35 -4.73
C LEU A 9 -2.22 -6.88 -4.55
N ALA A 10 -2.83 -6.33 -5.60
CA ALA A 10 -4.24 -5.99 -5.65
C ALA A 10 -5.10 -7.25 -5.65
N CYS A 11 -4.77 -8.32 -6.38
CA CYS A 11 -5.47 -9.61 -6.34
C CYS A 11 -5.36 -10.32 -4.98
N SER A 12 -4.29 -10.10 -4.21
CA SER A 12 -4.20 -10.55 -2.81
C SER A 12 -4.97 -9.64 -1.83
N ALA A 13 -5.21 -8.38 -2.19
CA ALA A 13 -6.15 -7.49 -1.49
C ALA A 13 -7.62 -7.70 -1.97
N ILE A 14 -7.81 -8.32 -3.14
CA ILE A 14 -9.04 -8.71 -3.83
C ILE A 14 -9.13 -10.25 -3.73
N LEU A 15 -9.11 -10.78 -2.50
CA LEU A 15 -9.72 -12.09 -2.22
C LEU A 15 -11.25 -12.06 -2.43
N THR A 16 -11.82 -10.94 -2.91
CA THR A 16 -13.07 -10.89 -3.67
C THR A 16 -12.90 -11.49 -5.07
N ALA A 17 -12.62 -12.80 -5.12
CA ALA A 17 -12.88 -13.67 -6.26
C ALA A 17 -13.25 -15.09 -5.79
N CYS A 18 -14.01 -15.19 -4.71
CA CYS A 18 -15.05 -16.20 -4.51
C CYS A 18 -16.18 -15.48 -3.78
N GLY A 19 -17.30 -15.23 -4.47
CA GLY A 19 -18.40 -14.44 -3.91
C GLY A 19 -19.29 -13.81 -4.98
N GLY A 20 -19.70 -14.60 -5.98
CA GLY A 20 -20.79 -14.22 -6.88
C GLY A 20 -22.14 -14.57 -6.26
N GLY A 21 -22.83 -13.55 -5.72
CA GLY A 21 -24.29 -13.31 -5.71
C GLY A 21 -25.34 -14.39 -5.40
N GLY A 22 -26.17 -14.11 -4.38
CA GLY A 22 -27.59 -14.56 -4.18
C GLY A 22 -27.74 -15.96 -3.56
N ASP A 23 -28.55 -16.25 -2.54
CA ASP A 23 -29.81 -15.66 -2.06
C ASP A 23 -29.95 -15.90 -0.55
N SER A 24 -30.72 -15.05 0.11
CA SER A 24 -31.04 -15.11 1.55
C SER A 24 -31.72 -16.41 1.96
N SER A 25 -31.18 -17.09 2.99
CA SER A 25 -31.97 -18.00 3.83
C SER A 25 -31.68 -17.78 5.30
N SER A 26 -32.74 -17.52 6.06
CA SER A 26 -32.73 -17.35 7.50
C SER A 26 -32.53 -18.69 8.20
N ASN A 27 -31.53 -18.80 9.07
CA ASN A 27 -31.64 -19.70 10.22
C ASN A 27 -30.97 -19.10 11.45
N ASN A 28 -31.83 -18.75 12.40
CA ASN A 28 -31.49 -18.31 13.75
C ASN A 28 -31.07 -19.54 14.57
N GLY A 29 -29.94 -19.47 15.27
CA GLY A 29 -29.50 -20.57 16.13
C GLY A 29 -28.40 -20.18 17.11
N GLY A 30 -28.80 -19.69 18.28
CA GLY A 30 -28.15 -19.97 19.56
C GLY A 30 -26.81 -19.28 19.87
N ASN A 31 -26.90 -18.18 20.62
CA ASN A 31 -25.82 -17.69 21.47
C ASN A 31 -25.30 -18.82 22.38
N ASN A 32 -24.00 -19.14 22.31
CA ASN A 32 -23.28 -19.68 23.46
C ASN A 32 -21.87 -19.11 23.53
N THR A 33 -21.70 -18.21 24.49
CA THR A 33 -20.45 -17.67 25.01
C THR A 33 -19.73 -18.72 25.86
N GLU A 34 -18.89 -19.56 25.27
CA GLU A 34 -17.88 -20.33 26.02
C GLU A 34 -16.58 -20.41 25.22
N ASN A 35 -15.44 -20.45 25.92
CA ASN A 35 -14.10 -20.75 25.41
C ASN A 35 -14.17 -21.99 24.47
N PRO A 36 -13.35 -22.15 23.40
CA PRO A 36 -13.45 -23.34 22.56
C PRO A 36 -13.23 -24.56 23.46
N ALA A 37 -14.24 -25.43 23.58
CA ALA A 37 -14.12 -26.64 24.38
C ALA A 37 -12.91 -27.43 23.90
N ILE A 38 -12.05 -27.87 24.83
CA ILE A 38 -10.92 -28.75 24.50
C ILE A 38 -11.52 -30.00 23.86
N PRO A 39 -11.17 -30.35 22.61
CA PRO A 39 -11.78 -31.49 21.93
C PRO A 39 -11.56 -32.77 22.72
N ALA A 40 -12.65 -33.50 23.01
CA ALA A 40 -12.60 -34.74 23.78
C ALA A 40 -12.05 -35.92 22.95
N SER A 41 -12.08 -35.82 21.62
CA SER A 41 -11.60 -36.84 20.69
C SER A 41 -11.02 -36.24 19.41
N ASP A 42 -10.33 -37.05 18.61
CA ASP A 42 -9.86 -36.64 17.29
C ASP A 42 -11.02 -36.39 16.30
N LEU A 43 -12.15 -37.10 16.46
CA LEU A 43 -13.37 -36.80 15.71
C LEU A 43 -13.90 -35.38 16.06
N ASP A 44 -13.85 -35.00 17.34
CA ASP A 44 -14.23 -33.65 17.77
C ASP A 44 -13.27 -32.59 17.25
N LYS A 45 -11.96 -32.89 17.16
CA LYS A 45 -10.99 -31.99 16.51
C LYS A 45 -11.33 -31.76 15.03
N ALA A 46 -11.69 -32.82 14.31
CA ALA A 46 -12.10 -32.73 12.91
C ALA A 46 -13.41 -31.92 12.74
N LYS A 47 -14.38 -32.11 13.65
CA LYS A 47 -15.61 -31.29 13.68
C LYS A 47 -15.32 -29.84 13.98
N GLN A 48 -14.41 -29.57 14.92
CA GLN A 48 -13.99 -28.23 15.28
C GLN A 48 -13.33 -27.50 14.11
N LEU A 49 -12.55 -28.17 13.25
CA LEU A 49 -12.03 -27.54 12.03
C LEU A 49 -13.16 -26.93 11.18
N VAL A 50 -14.24 -27.69 10.94
CA VAL A 50 -15.40 -27.21 10.17
C VAL A 50 -16.16 -26.10 10.89
N ASP A 51 -16.34 -26.22 12.21
CA ASP A 51 -17.02 -25.19 13.02
C ASP A 51 -16.24 -23.88 13.05
N THR A 52 -14.92 -23.93 13.24
CA THR A 52 -14.03 -22.78 13.19
C THR A 52 -14.07 -22.14 11.80
N THR A 53 -14.04 -22.93 10.72
CA THR A 53 -14.18 -22.42 9.35
C THR A 53 -15.49 -21.68 9.16
N ASN A 54 -16.62 -22.28 9.54
CA ASN A 54 -17.94 -21.63 9.43
C ASN A 54 -18.04 -20.38 10.30
N THR A 55 -17.45 -20.40 11.49
CA THR A 55 -17.44 -19.24 12.38
C THR A 55 -16.67 -18.10 11.73
N ILE A 56 -15.45 -18.36 11.27
CA ILE A 56 -14.62 -17.39 10.55
C ILE A 56 -15.35 -16.87 9.31
N ILE A 57 -15.87 -17.76 8.45
CA ILE A 57 -16.65 -17.37 7.26
C ILE A 57 -17.83 -16.51 7.68
N SER A 58 -18.58 -16.81 8.74
CA SER A 58 -19.73 -15.97 9.14
C SER A 58 -19.36 -14.52 9.52
N TYR A 59 -18.15 -14.28 10.03
CA TYR A 59 -17.62 -12.93 10.27
C TYR A 59 -17.10 -12.27 8.98
N PHE A 60 -16.76 -13.06 7.96
CA PHE A 60 -16.22 -12.61 6.68
C PHE A 60 -17.25 -12.58 5.55
N ASP A 61 -18.37 -13.30 5.59
CA ASP A 61 -19.53 -13.10 4.71
C ASP A 61 -20.13 -11.70 4.96
N SER A 62 -19.87 -11.13 6.14
CA SER A 62 -19.93 -9.69 6.38
C SER A 62 -18.69 -8.93 5.89
N PHE A 63 -18.03 -9.31 4.80
CA PHE A 63 -17.01 -8.49 4.14
C PHE A 63 -17.65 -7.19 3.64
N ASN A 64 -18.93 -7.22 3.28
CA ASN A 64 -19.75 -6.01 3.14
C ASN A 64 -19.75 -5.16 4.42
N GLY A 65 -19.73 -5.78 5.59
CA GLY A 65 -19.57 -5.16 6.91
C GLY A 65 -18.18 -4.55 7.13
N LEU A 66 -17.09 -5.28 6.85
CA LEU A 66 -15.73 -4.73 6.93
C LEU A 66 -15.53 -3.57 5.95
N GLN A 67 -15.98 -3.75 4.71
CA GLN A 67 -15.94 -2.71 3.69
C GLN A 67 -16.80 -1.53 4.11
N SER A 68 -18.08 -1.72 4.48
CA SER A 68 -18.91 -0.58 4.95
C SER A 68 -18.38 0.10 6.20
N GLN A 69 -17.63 -0.61 7.06
CA GLN A 69 -17.00 -0.05 8.26
C GLN A 69 -15.77 0.80 7.93
N TYR A 70 -14.89 0.36 7.03
CA TYR A 70 -13.60 1.02 6.77
C TYR A 70 -13.53 1.79 5.46
N GLN A 71 -14.34 1.47 4.45
CA GLN A 71 -14.36 2.14 3.14
C GLN A 71 -14.60 3.66 3.27
N PRO A 72 -15.57 4.15 4.07
CA PRO A 72 -15.78 5.60 4.20
C PRO A 72 -14.54 6.34 4.71
N THR A 73 -13.76 5.70 5.59
CA THR A 73 -12.47 6.23 6.06
C THR A 73 -11.47 6.30 4.93
N PHE A 74 -11.31 5.24 4.14
CA PHE A 74 -10.39 5.25 3.01
C PHE A 74 -10.81 6.21 1.90
N ASP A 75 -12.11 6.36 1.64
CA ASP A 75 -12.63 7.35 0.68
C ASP A 75 -12.32 8.77 1.15
N ALA A 76 -12.59 9.09 2.43
CA ALA A 76 -12.27 10.39 3.01
C ALA A 76 -10.76 10.68 2.99
N ILE A 77 -9.92 9.68 3.27
CA ILE A 77 -8.46 9.79 3.20
C ILE A 77 -7.97 9.93 1.76
N SER A 78 -8.59 9.25 0.79
CA SER A 78 -8.27 9.37 -0.63
C SER A 78 -8.57 10.77 -1.14
N ASP A 79 -9.76 11.30 -0.84
CA ASP A 79 -10.14 12.69 -1.14
C ASP A 79 -9.14 13.67 -0.53
N ALA A 80 -8.88 13.55 0.78
CA ALA A 80 -7.92 14.38 1.50
C ALA A 80 -6.50 14.28 0.92
N GLY A 81 -6.11 13.08 0.48
CA GLY A 81 -4.82 12.81 -0.15
C GLY A 81 -4.65 13.54 -1.48
N SER A 82 -5.72 13.63 -2.29
CA SER A 82 -5.71 14.42 -3.53
C SER A 82 -5.51 15.91 -3.25
N ASP A 83 -6.25 16.48 -2.29
CA ASP A 83 -6.13 17.89 -1.92
C ASP A 83 -4.74 18.22 -1.36
N ILE A 84 -4.21 17.35 -0.49
CA ILE A 84 -2.86 17.46 0.05
C ILE A 84 -1.81 17.29 -1.04
N GLY A 85 -2.02 16.42 -2.02
CA GLY A 85 -1.12 16.21 -3.16
C GLY A 85 -0.94 17.50 -3.97
N ASN A 86 -2.05 18.15 -4.33
CA ASN A 86 -2.04 19.42 -5.05
C ASN A 86 -1.36 20.53 -4.25
N ALA A 87 -1.66 20.66 -2.96
CA ALA A 87 -1.03 21.64 -2.09
C ALA A 87 0.48 21.38 -1.91
N SER A 88 0.87 20.13 -1.68
CA SER A 88 2.27 19.75 -1.54
C SER A 88 3.04 20.02 -2.83
N SER A 89 2.44 19.75 -4.00
CA SER A 89 3.02 20.07 -5.30
C SER A 89 3.33 21.57 -5.43
N LEU A 90 2.34 22.44 -5.17
CA LEU A 90 2.54 23.89 -5.20
C LEU A 90 3.67 24.33 -4.26
N ILE A 91 3.67 23.84 -3.02
CA ILE A 91 4.68 24.20 -2.03
C ILE A 91 6.08 23.71 -2.44
N LEU A 92 6.19 22.51 -3.01
CA LEU A 92 7.45 21.97 -3.53
C LEU A 92 7.94 22.76 -4.74
N THR A 93 7.07 23.13 -5.68
CA THR A 93 7.43 23.98 -6.83
C THR A 93 8.01 25.31 -6.36
N LEU A 94 7.30 26.02 -5.48
CA LEU A 94 7.78 27.32 -4.96
C LEU A 94 9.08 27.20 -4.17
N ALA A 95 9.22 26.14 -3.36
CA ALA A 95 10.46 25.86 -2.63
C ALA A 95 11.63 25.56 -3.58
N SER A 96 11.40 24.77 -4.63
CA SER A 96 12.41 24.44 -5.64
C SER A 96 12.85 25.66 -6.43
N LEU A 97 11.92 26.51 -6.87
CA LEU A 97 12.24 27.74 -7.60
C LEU A 97 13.05 28.71 -6.74
N ALA A 98 12.69 28.85 -5.46
CA ALA A 98 13.44 29.67 -4.51
C ALA A 98 14.86 29.11 -4.27
N GLU A 99 15.00 27.79 -4.15
CA GLU A 99 16.31 27.15 -3.97
C GLU A 99 17.22 27.34 -5.20
N GLN A 100 16.67 27.14 -6.40
CA GLN A 100 17.39 27.35 -7.66
C GLN A 100 17.83 28.81 -7.84
N ASP A 101 16.95 29.77 -7.58
CA ASP A 101 17.28 31.20 -7.67
C ASP A 101 18.30 31.63 -6.59
N ALA A 102 18.31 30.97 -5.43
CA ALA A 102 19.28 31.26 -4.38
C ALA A 102 20.70 30.80 -4.74
N GLN A 103 20.85 29.83 -5.66
CA GLN A 103 22.12 29.32 -6.16
C GLN A 103 23.10 28.91 -5.02
N GLY A 104 22.56 28.29 -3.97
CA GLY A 104 23.32 27.87 -2.78
C GLY A 104 23.67 28.98 -1.80
N SER A 105 23.13 30.20 -1.95
CA SER A 105 23.27 31.30 -0.99
C SER A 105 22.12 31.33 0.02
N GLU A 106 22.32 32.01 1.15
CA GLU A 106 21.24 32.30 2.09
C GLU A 106 20.34 33.41 1.54
N LYS A 107 19.04 33.15 1.40
CA LYS A 107 18.08 34.11 0.85
C LYS A 107 16.67 33.87 1.39
N GLU A 108 15.96 34.96 1.59
CA GLU A 108 14.56 34.98 2.02
C GLU A 108 13.67 35.45 0.87
N TYR A 109 12.59 34.71 0.64
CA TYR A 109 11.61 35.00 -0.40
C TYR A 109 10.26 35.29 0.23
N ASN A 110 9.71 36.46 -0.09
CA ASN A 110 8.35 36.81 0.25
C ASN A 110 7.36 36.41 -0.86
N ALA A 111 6.07 36.51 -0.57
CA ALA A 111 4.97 36.18 -1.49
C ALA A 111 5.14 36.76 -2.92
N ALA A 112 5.48 38.05 -3.04
CA ALA A 112 5.60 38.70 -4.34
C ALA A 112 6.79 38.18 -5.15
N GLN A 113 7.91 37.85 -4.48
CA GLN A 113 9.07 37.25 -5.14
C GLN A 113 8.78 35.82 -5.58
N LEU A 114 8.06 35.05 -4.76
CA LEU A 114 7.65 33.68 -5.11
C LEU A 114 6.69 33.67 -6.31
N GLU A 115 5.74 34.61 -6.37
CA GLU A 115 4.85 34.77 -7.52
C GLU A 115 5.60 35.19 -8.80
N ALA A 116 6.63 36.03 -8.67
CA ALA A 116 7.48 36.40 -9.80
C ALA A 116 8.26 35.21 -10.35
N LEU A 117 8.89 34.41 -9.47
CA LEU A 117 9.60 33.19 -9.86
C LEU A 117 8.66 32.17 -10.53
N LEU A 118 7.47 31.96 -9.96
CA LEU A 118 6.48 31.06 -10.55
C LEU A 118 6.04 31.55 -11.94
N LYS A 119 5.85 32.86 -12.10
CA LYS A 119 5.48 33.43 -13.39
C LYS A 119 6.58 33.27 -14.44
N GLU A 120 7.83 33.43 -14.05
CA GLU A 120 8.99 33.23 -14.92
C GLU A 120 9.07 31.78 -15.40
N ASP A 121 8.95 30.83 -14.48
CA ASP A 121 8.95 29.39 -14.78
C ASP A 121 7.78 28.97 -15.70
N SER A 122 6.61 29.56 -15.52
CA SER A 122 5.43 29.33 -16.36
C SER A 122 5.46 30.10 -17.70
N THR A 123 6.52 30.82 -18.05
CA THR A 123 6.61 31.59 -19.30
C THR A 123 7.62 30.96 -20.26
N ASP A 124 7.13 30.42 -21.39
CA ASP A 124 7.98 29.96 -22.49
C ASP A 124 7.89 30.92 -23.68
N GLY A 125 8.99 31.63 -23.94
CA GLY A 125 9.04 32.69 -24.95
C GLY A 125 8.10 33.84 -24.63
N GLN A 126 7.02 33.98 -25.41
CA GLN A 126 5.99 35.01 -25.20
C GLN A 126 4.69 34.45 -24.60
N TYR A 127 4.63 33.14 -24.33
CA TYR A 127 3.42 32.47 -23.90
C TYR A 127 3.49 32.12 -22.42
N TYR A 128 2.42 32.42 -21.71
CA TYR A 128 2.27 32.17 -20.29
C TYR A 128 1.33 30.97 -20.09
N TYR A 129 1.85 29.91 -19.47
CA TYR A 129 1.14 28.64 -19.20
C TYR A 129 1.13 28.37 -17.69
N PRO A 130 0.27 29.07 -16.93
CA PRO A 130 0.23 28.92 -15.48
C PRO A 130 -0.34 27.58 -15.03
N ASP A 131 0.45 26.82 -14.26
CA ASP A 131 -0.04 25.66 -13.51
C ASP A 131 -0.92 26.06 -12.31
N TYR A 132 -0.73 27.28 -11.80
CA TYR A 132 -1.42 27.77 -10.61
C TYR A 132 -1.85 29.23 -10.75
N GLN A 133 -3.03 29.55 -10.20
CA GLN A 133 -3.45 30.92 -9.91
C GLN A 133 -3.40 31.16 -8.41
N LEU A 134 -2.58 32.11 -7.98
CA LEU A 134 -2.38 32.43 -6.57
C LEU A 134 -3.10 33.73 -6.19
N SER A 135 -3.64 33.76 -4.97
CA SER A 135 -4.22 34.94 -4.35
C SER A 135 -4.06 34.86 -2.83
N ASN A 136 -4.20 35.99 -2.13
CA ASN A 136 -4.03 36.08 -0.67
C ASN A 136 -2.73 35.44 -0.16
N ASN A 137 -1.66 35.57 -0.93
CA ASN A 137 -0.40 34.89 -0.67
C ASN A 137 0.37 35.57 0.47
N THR A 138 0.74 34.77 1.45
CA THR A 138 1.54 35.14 2.62
C THR A 138 2.69 34.16 2.84
N LEU A 139 2.94 33.28 1.86
CA LEU A 139 4.03 32.31 1.93
C LEU A 139 5.38 33.01 2.04
N LYS A 140 6.27 32.38 2.79
CA LYS A 140 7.68 32.72 2.91
C LYS A 140 8.51 31.48 2.73
N VAL A 141 9.58 31.60 1.96
CA VAL A 141 10.58 30.55 1.78
C VAL A 141 11.94 31.09 2.22
N SER A 142 12.54 30.40 3.19
CA SER A 142 13.87 30.69 3.71
C SER A 142 14.82 29.61 3.17
N VAL A 143 15.80 30.03 2.36
CA VAL A 143 16.80 29.15 1.77
C VAL A 143 18.14 29.38 2.45
N THR A 144 18.81 28.30 2.82
CA THR A 144 20.23 28.28 3.20
C THR A 144 20.95 27.24 2.34
N PRO A 145 22.30 27.22 2.33
CA PRO A 145 23.05 26.22 1.56
C PRO A 145 22.71 24.76 1.88
N ASN A 146 22.10 24.50 3.05
CA ASN A 146 21.81 23.16 3.57
C ASN A 146 20.32 22.94 3.94
N SER A 147 19.43 23.91 3.72
CA SER A 147 18.03 23.76 4.11
C SER A 147 17.09 24.70 3.36
N VAL A 148 15.85 24.25 3.14
CA VAL A 148 14.73 25.08 2.71
C VAL A 148 13.62 24.99 3.75
N THR A 149 13.09 26.13 4.20
CA THR A 149 11.96 26.19 5.13
C THR A 149 10.82 26.98 4.52
N VAL A 150 9.59 26.45 4.60
CA VAL A 150 8.38 27.09 4.11
C VAL A 150 7.39 27.32 5.24
N THR A 151 6.77 28.51 5.26
CA THR A 151 5.72 28.89 6.20
C THR A 151 4.74 29.88 5.59
N GLY A 152 3.57 30.06 6.19
CA GLY A 152 2.55 31.02 5.76
C GLY A 152 1.36 30.33 5.10
N GLY A 153 0.69 31.01 4.18
CA GLY A 153 -0.42 30.42 3.45
C GLY A 153 -0.75 31.14 2.14
N VAL A 154 -1.53 30.50 1.30
CA VAL A 154 -1.94 31.00 -0.01
C VAL A 154 -3.31 30.46 -0.37
N THR A 155 -4.06 31.20 -1.18
CA THR A 155 -5.25 30.69 -1.85
C THR A 155 -4.88 30.35 -3.29
N ALA A 156 -5.07 29.10 -3.69
CA ALA A 156 -4.66 28.59 -4.99
C ALA A 156 -5.85 28.03 -5.77
N LYS A 157 -5.82 28.21 -7.10
CA LYS A 157 -6.57 27.38 -8.04
C LYS A 157 -5.56 26.65 -8.92
N TYR A 158 -5.81 25.36 -9.12
CA TYR A 158 -4.94 24.46 -9.88
C TYR A 158 -5.41 24.39 -11.33
N TRP A 159 -4.48 24.45 -12.28
CA TRP A 159 -4.78 24.27 -13.70
C TRP A 159 -5.37 22.88 -13.94
N THR A 160 -6.37 22.80 -14.80
CA THR A 160 -7.09 21.55 -15.09
C THR A 160 -7.21 21.24 -16.56
N ASP A 161 -7.38 22.26 -17.40
CA ASP A 161 -7.56 22.09 -18.84
C ASP A 161 -7.25 23.39 -19.58
N TYR A 162 -7.10 23.30 -20.90
CA TYR A 162 -7.00 24.42 -21.80
C TYR A 162 -8.10 24.34 -22.86
N VAL A 163 -8.96 25.36 -22.91
CA VAL A 163 -10.06 25.40 -23.87
C VAL A 163 -9.69 26.31 -25.02
N TRP A 164 -9.59 25.72 -26.22
CA TRP A 164 -9.43 26.45 -27.47
C TRP A 164 -10.78 26.79 -28.10
N ASP A 165 -11.06 28.07 -28.27
CA ASP A 165 -12.20 28.55 -29.04
C ASP A 165 -11.78 28.78 -30.50
N SER A 166 -12.17 27.82 -31.36
CA SER A 166 -11.89 27.86 -32.79
C SER A 166 -12.57 29.01 -33.53
N LYS A 167 -13.63 29.61 -32.98
CA LYS A 167 -14.34 30.74 -33.60
C LYS A 167 -13.62 32.07 -33.37
N THR A 168 -13.12 32.27 -32.15
CA THR A 168 -12.37 33.49 -31.79
C THR A 168 -10.87 33.36 -32.03
N GLN A 169 -10.38 32.15 -32.31
CA GLN A 169 -8.95 31.81 -32.36
C GLN A 169 -8.21 32.24 -31.10
N THR A 170 -8.88 32.12 -29.96
CA THR A 170 -8.31 32.35 -28.64
C THR A 170 -8.48 31.10 -27.81
N GLY A 171 -7.55 30.87 -26.88
CA GLY A 171 -7.75 29.86 -25.86
C GLY A 171 -7.53 30.44 -24.49
N HIS A 172 -8.06 29.76 -23.49
CA HIS A 172 -7.95 30.16 -22.10
C HIS A 172 -7.77 28.94 -21.21
N ASP A 173 -6.97 29.12 -20.16
CA ASP A 173 -6.76 28.13 -19.13
C ASP A 173 -7.97 28.02 -18.21
N VAL A 174 -8.32 26.78 -17.87
CA VAL A 174 -9.39 26.43 -16.93
C VAL A 174 -8.77 25.97 -15.63
N PHE A 175 -9.19 26.62 -14.56
CA PHE A 175 -8.75 26.31 -13.21
C PHE A 175 -9.85 25.65 -12.40
N GLY A 176 -9.44 24.71 -11.55
CA GLY A 176 -10.33 24.03 -10.61
C GLY A 176 -10.82 24.93 -9.49
N ASN A 177 -11.44 24.28 -8.50
CA ASN A 177 -11.96 24.97 -7.32
C ASN A 177 -10.86 25.64 -6.51
N GLU A 178 -11.22 26.78 -5.92
CA GLU A 178 -10.34 27.51 -5.02
C GLU A 178 -10.08 26.73 -3.73
N THR A 179 -8.80 26.68 -3.33
CA THR A 179 -8.34 25.97 -2.14
C THR A 179 -7.42 26.87 -1.35
N THR A 180 -7.68 27.03 -0.06
CA THR A 180 -6.74 27.69 0.85
C THR A 180 -5.72 26.66 1.34
N VAL A 181 -4.45 27.03 1.33
CA VAL A 181 -3.32 26.22 1.74
C VAL A 181 -2.59 26.94 2.86
N GLY A 182 -2.38 26.27 3.99
CA GLY A 182 -1.58 26.74 5.11
C GLY A 182 -0.38 25.83 5.32
N VAL A 183 0.79 26.43 5.53
CA VAL A 183 2.05 25.73 5.79
C VAL A 183 2.62 26.18 7.13
N THR A 184 2.90 25.22 8.00
CA THR A 184 3.54 25.47 9.29
C THR A 184 4.91 24.82 9.30
N ASN A 185 5.96 25.64 9.25
CA ASN A 185 7.35 25.25 9.50
C ASN A 185 7.79 23.97 8.75
N LEU A 186 7.43 23.85 7.48
CA LEU A 186 7.84 22.71 6.65
C LEU A 186 9.31 22.90 6.28
N LYS A 187 10.20 22.05 6.81
CA LYS A 187 11.64 22.19 6.64
C LYS A 187 12.27 20.94 6.04
N LEU A 188 12.99 21.12 4.94
CA LEU A 188 13.85 20.13 4.31
C LEU A 188 15.31 20.51 4.55
N GLU A 189 16.10 19.59 5.09
CA GLU A 189 17.55 19.71 5.20
C GLU A 189 18.19 18.77 4.17
N ALA A 190 19.08 19.31 3.35
CA ALA A 190 19.84 18.55 2.36
C ALA A 190 21.10 19.35 1.95
N PRO A 191 22.19 18.70 1.53
CA PRO A 191 23.41 19.40 1.12
C PRO A 191 23.31 19.90 -0.33
N PHE A 192 22.32 20.75 -0.62
CA PHE A 192 21.94 21.19 -1.98
C PHE A 192 23.12 21.71 -2.81
N SER A 193 23.95 22.54 -2.20
CA SER A 193 25.07 23.20 -2.88
C SER A 193 26.39 22.41 -2.89
N ALA A 194 26.47 21.28 -2.17
CA ALA A 194 27.73 20.59 -1.92
C ALA A 194 28.01 19.46 -2.90
N SER A 195 29.27 19.32 -3.32
CA SER A 195 29.72 18.13 -4.06
C SER A 195 29.92 16.96 -3.10
N LYS A 196 29.00 16.00 -3.13
CA LYS A 196 29.05 14.77 -2.33
C LYS A 196 28.90 13.52 -3.19
N SER A 197 29.40 12.39 -2.68
CA SER A 197 29.06 11.05 -3.16
C SER A 197 27.83 10.50 -2.44
N THR A 198 27.58 10.94 -1.21
CA THR A 198 26.40 10.58 -0.41
C THR A 198 25.61 11.83 -0.08
N TYR A 199 24.33 11.84 -0.46
CA TYR A 199 23.38 12.91 -0.19
C TYR A 199 22.38 12.43 0.83
N ASP A 200 22.39 13.05 2.01
CA ASP A 200 21.41 12.81 3.06
C ASP A 200 20.36 13.92 3.04
N PHE A 201 19.10 13.53 3.06
CA PHE A 201 17.94 14.40 3.07
C PHE A 201 17.16 14.16 4.35
N LYS A 202 16.61 15.21 4.93
CA LYS A 202 15.79 15.12 6.13
C LYS A 202 14.60 16.07 6.05
N LEU A 203 13.41 15.51 6.13
CA LEU A 203 12.19 16.27 6.37
C LEU A 203 11.98 16.36 7.88
N VAL A 204 12.10 17.57 8.42
CA VAL A 204 12.16 17.80 9.87
C VAL A 204 10.77 17.71 10.51
N ALA A 205 10.72 17.12 11.70
CA ALA A 205 9.51 17.02 12.50
C ALA A 205 8.87 18.39 12.80
N GLY A 206 7.55 18.40 12.93
CA GLY A 206 6.73 19.58 13.24
C GLY A 206 6.15 20.28 12.01
N GLY A 207 6.60 19.92 10.80
CA GLY A 207 6.07 20.45 9.54
C GLY A 207 4.60 20.04 9.31
N LYS A 208 3.77 20.97 8.82
CA LYS A 208 2.37 20.70 8.47
C LYS A 208 1.94 21.42 7.19
N ILE A 209 1.12 20.75 6.40
CA ILE A 209 0.36 21.34 5.28
C ILE A 209 -1.12 21.11 5.57
N ALA A 210 -1.90 22.18 5.61
CA ALA A 210 -3.35 22.13 5.77
C ALA A 210 -4.01 22.71 4.52
N THR A 211 -5.09 22.08 4.07
CA THR A 211 -5.88 22.54 2.93
C THR A 211 -7.34 22.69 3.32
N LYS A 212 -8.02 23.60 2.64
CA LYS A 212 -9.46 23.74 2.71
C LYS A 212 -10.01 24.12 1.34
N ASN A 213 -10.82 23.24 0.76
CA ASN A 213 -11.54 23.54 -0.47
C ASN A 213 -12.67 24.54 -0.16
N VAL A 214 -12.71 25.66 -0.87
CA VAL A 214 -13.67 26.74 -0.59
C VAL A 214 -15.11 26.34 -0.92
N VAL A 215 -15.31 25.51 -1.95
CA VAL A 215 -16.64 25.11 -2.42
C VAL A 215 -17.23 24.00 -1.56
N SER A 216 -16.45 22.93 -1.31
CA SER A 216 -16.93 21.78 -0.54
C SER A 216 -16.77 21.97 0.97
N ASN A 217 -16.00 22.98 1.41
CA ASN A 217 -15.61 23.20 2.79
C ASN A 217 -14.93 21.98 3.44
N LYS A 218 -14.41 21.04 2.63
CA LYS A 218 -13.61 19.89 3.08
C LYS A 218 -12.21 20.38 3.45
N GLU A 219 -11.70 19.87 4.56
CA GLU A 219 -10.40 20.23 5.12
C GLU A 219 -9.52 18.98 5.24
N ALA A 220 -8.24 19.10 4.89
CA ALA A 220 -7.26 18.03 5.03
C ALA A 220 -5.98 18.55 5.67
N ILE A 221 -5.31 17.70 6.45
CA ILE A 221 -4.03 18.04 7.10
C ILE A 221 -3.04 16.91 6.88
N LEU A 222 -1.86 17.26 6.38
CA LEU A 222 -0.67 16.42 6.41
C LEU A 222 0.28 16.92 7.49
N ALA A 223 0.63 16.06 8.44
CA ALA A 223 1.55 16.38 9.53
C ALA A 223 2.76 15.44 9.51
N VAL A 224 3.95 16.04 9.66
CA VAL A 224 5.24 15.35 9.83
C VAL A 224 5.55 15.34 11.33
N ASN A 225 5.19 14.27 12.03
CA ASN A 225 5.34 14.22 13.49
C ASN A 225 6.70 13.70 13.94
N SER A 226 7.50 13.16 13.04
CA SER A 226 8.87 12.71 13.32
C SER A 226 9.78 12.96 12.12
N ASP A 227 11.07 13.07 12.39
CA ASP A 227 12.07 13.28 11.36
C ASP A 227 12.03 12.12 10.36
N SER A 228 11.82 12.47 9.08
CA SER A 228 11.87 11.53 7.97
C SER A 228 13.16 11.73 7.19
N THR A 229 13.74 10.66 6.68
CA THR A 229 15.07 10.69 6.06
C THR A 229 15.06 10.07 4.68
N ALA A 230 15.87 10.58 3.77
CA ALA A 230 16.24 9.88 2.54
C ALA A 230 17.76 9.97 2.31
N GLN A 231 18.30 9.04 1.54
CA GLN A 231 19.71 9.03 1.16
C GLN A 231 19.86 8.55 -0.28
N VAL A 232 20.75 9.17 -1.02
CA VAL A 232 21.19 8.71 -2.35
C VAL A 232 22.71 8.66 -2.38
N VAL A 233 23.27 7.57 -2.91
CA VAL A 233 24.71 7.32 -2.99
C VAL A 233 25.15 7.16 -4.44
N TYR A 234 26.29 7.76 -4.78
CA TYR A 234 26.94 7.69 -6.08
C TYR A 234 28.40 7.26 -5.92
N ASN A 235 29.00 6.77 -7.01
CA ASN A 235 30.39 6.34 -7.05
C ASN A 235 31.44 7.47 -6.93
N ASN A 236 31.02 8.72 -7.14
CA ASN A 236 31.89 9.88 -7.18
C ASN A 236 31.24 11.11 -6.55
N ALA A 237 32.05 12.07 -6.10
CA ALA A 237 31.56 13.34 -5.57
C ALA A 237 31.29 14.34 -6.70
N LYS A 238 30.07 14.87 -6.76
CA LYS A 238 29.62 15.89 -7.72
C LYS A 238 28.29 16.46 -7.22
N LYS A 239 28.05 17.78 -7.30
CA LYS A 239 26.75 18.39 -6.95
C LYS A 239 25.60 17.67 -7.65
N LEU A 240 24.42 17.61 -7.03
CA LEU A 240 23.26 16.92 -7.62
C LEU A 240 22.89 17.49 -8.99
N ASP A 241 22.78 18.82 -9.11
CA ASP A 241 22.35 19.48 -10.35
C ASP A 241 23.36 19.39 -11.49
N ASP A 242 24.64 19.18 -11.16
CA ASP A 242 25.66 19.01 -12.18
C ASP A 242 25.64 17.58 -12.76
N ARG A 243 24.92 16.61 -12.18
CA ARG A 243 24.91 15.22 -12.64
C ARG A 243 24.13 15.07 -13.95
N SER A 244 24.71 14.34 -14.90
CA SER A 244 24.03 14.02 -16.15
C SER A 244 22.99 12.92 -15.95
N SER A 245 21.98 12.88 -16.82
CA SER A 245 20.84 11.95 -16.70
C SER A 245 21.22 10.46 -16.81
N ASP A 246 22.40 10.14 -17.34
CA ASP A 246 22.95 8.79 -17.44
C ASP A 246 23.67 8.32 -16.15
N GLN A 247 23.91 9.23 -15.19
CA GLN A 247 24.55 8.90 -13.92
C GLN A 247 23.55 8.28 -12.95
N THR A 248 23.54 6.95 -12.91
CA THR A 248 22.69 6.19 -11.98
C THR A 248 23.34 6.08 -10.60
N PRO A 249 22.62 6.35 -9.50
CA PRO A 249 23.12 6.13 -8.14
C PRO A 249 23.41 4.64 -7.87
N THR A 250 24.35 4.35 -6.98
CA THR A 250 24.66 2.99 -6.53
C THR A 250 23.65 2.44 -5.53
N SER A 251 23.10 3.32 -4.70
CA SER A 251 22.00 2.98 -3.80
C SER A 251 21.16 4.21 -3.48
N ALA A 252 19.92 3.94 -3.06
CA ALA A 252 19.02 4.94 -2.53
C ALA A 252 18.18 4.32 -1.42
N GLN A 253 17.79 5.11 -0.44
CA GLN A 253 16.87 4.68 0.59
C GLN A 253 16.05 5.85 1.11
N PHE A 254 14.85 5.58 1.60
CA PHE A 254 14.07 6.54 2.36
C PHE A 254 13.37 5.88 3.53
N LYS A 255 13.01 6.69 4.51
CA LYS A 255 12.17 6.33 5.65
C LYS A 255 11.36 7.55 6.06
N PHE A 256 10.07 7.52 5.73
CA PHE A 256 9.07 8.37 6.33
C PHE A 256 8.68 7.79 7.69
N ALA A 257 8.74 8.63 8.72
CA ALA A 257 8.45 8.24 10.09
C ALA A 257 7.32 9.11 10.63
N ASN A 258 6.24 8.47 11.06
CA ASN A 258 5.09 9.12 11.70
C ASN A 258 4.52 10.29 10.87
N ILE A 259 4.14 9.99 9.63
CA ILE A 259 3.40 10.90 8.76
C ILE A 259 1.91 10.66 8.96
N VAL A 260 1.15 11.71 9.23
CA VAL A 260 -0.28 11.62 9.52
C VAL A 260 -1.06 12.45 8.51
N LEU A 261 -2.03 11.81 7.85
CA LEU A 261 -3.00 12.44 6.98
C LEU A 261 -4.37 12.41 7.66
N THR A 262 -4.97 13.57 7.86
CA THR A 262 -6.26 13.72 8.53
C THR A 262 -7.28 14.33 7.57
N ALA A 263 -8.44 13.69 7.41
CA ALA A 263 -9.60 14.28 6.75
C ALA A 263 -10.49 14.94 7.82
N VAL A 264 -10.32 16.25 8.00
CA VAL A 264 -10.89 16.99 9.12
C VAL A 264 -12.42 16.97 9.07
N GLY A 265 -13.04 16.82 10.25
CA GLY A 265 -14.50 16.78 10.39
C GLY A 265 -15.15 15.44 10.03
N THR A 266 -14.40 14.48 9.46
CA THR A 266 -14.92 13.13 9.13
C THR A 266 -14.62 12.08 10.20
N GLY A 267 -13.66 12.36 11.10
CA GLY A 267 -13.14 11.38 12.06
C GLY A 267 -12.20 10.34 11.44
N ALA A 268 -11.80 10.53 10.18
CA ALA A 268 -10.84 9.68 9.47
C ALA A 268 -9.41 10.22 9.58
N GLU A 269 -8.49 9.34 9.96
CA GLU A 269 -7.05 9.62 10.00
C GLU A 269 -6.27 8.42 9.50
N LEU A 270 -5.23 8.65 8.70
CA LEU A 270 -4.23 7.66 8.31
C LEU A 270 -2.89 8.06 8.90
N SER A 271 -2.38 7.25 9.82
CA SER A 271 -1.05 7.40 10.41
C SER A 271 -0.10 6.37 9.82
N LEU A 272 0.89 6.82 9.05
CA LEU A 272 2.01 6.02 8.58
C LEU A 272 3.16 6.11 9.59
N THR A 273 3.21 5.16 10.52
CA THR A 273 4.29 5.05 11.50
C THR A 273 5.65 4.79 10.83
N GLU A 274 5.63 4.04 9.73
CA GLU A 274 6.80 3.78 8.89
C GLU A 274 6.37 3.61 7.43
N PHE A 275 7.00 4.33 6.51
CA PHE A 275 7.02 3.98 5.09
C PHE A 275 8.46 4.12 4.61
N SER A 276 9.11 3.00 4.31
CA SER A 276 10.53 2.98 4.00
C SER A 276 10.83 2.08 2.80
N SER A 277 11.89 2.43 2.07
CA SER A 277 12.37 1.64 0.94
C SER A 277 13.88 1.69 0.87
N LYS A 278 14.47 0.64 0.32
CA LYS A 278 15.88 0.59 -0.10
C LYS A 278 15.92 0.18 -1.56
N ALA A 279 16.89 0.70 -2.27
CA ALA A 279 17.14 0.41 -3.66
C ALA A 279 18.65 0.31 -3.92
N THR A 280 19.01 -0.56 -4.85
CA THR A 280 20.40 -0.84 -5.21
C THR A 280 20.55 -0.85 -6.72
N GLN A 281 21.71 -0.40 -7.20
CA GLN A 281 22.09 -0.49 -8.59
C GLN A 281 22.32 -1.93 -9.02
N VAL A 282 21.78 -2.30 -10.17
CA VAL A 282 21.82 -3.64 -10.75
C VAL A 282 22.15 -3.54 -12.23
N GLN A 283 22.94 -4.49 -12.71
CA GLN A 283 23.24 -4.63 -14.13
C GLN A 283 22.34 -5.67 -14.76
N PHE A 284 21.61 -5.29 -15.79
CA PHE A 284 20.79 -6.19 -16.60
C PHE A 284 21.48 -6.46 -17.93
N LYS A 285 21.42 -7.72 -18.38
CA LYS A 285 21.88 -8.12 -19.71
C LYS A 285 20.69 -8.57 -20.55
N ASP A 286 20.58 -8.03 -21.75
CA ASP A 286 19.62 -8.47 -22.75
C ASP A 286 20.34 -8.64 -24.10
N GLY A 287 20.64 -9.89 -24.44
CA GLY A 287 21.47 -10.26 -25.59
C GLY A 287 22.88 -9.71 -25.44
N LEU A 288 23.24 -8.76 -26.31
CA LEU A 288 24.52 -8.07 -26.29
C LEU A 288 24.47 -6.74 -25.54
N SER A 289 23.28 -6.30 -25.13
CA SER A 289 23.08 -5.03 -24.43
C SER A 289 23.23 -5.22 -22.92
N THR A 290 23.85 -4.24 -22.26
CA THR A 290 23.87 -4.15 -20.80
C THR A 290 23.31 -2.81 -20.37
N SER A 291 22.32 -2.80 -19.49
CA SER A 291 21.81 -1.60 -18.83
C SER A 291 22.15 -1.63 -17.34
N THR A 292 22.22 -0.45 -16.74
CA THR A 292 22.40 -0.28 -15.30
C THR A 292 21.21 0.49 -14.77
N GLU A 293 20.53 -0.06 -13.77
CA GLU A 293 19.30 0.49 -13.23
C GLU A 293 19.32 0.40 -11.71
N ILE A 294 18.66 1.35 -11.03
CA ILE A 294 18.42 1.24 -9.60
C ILE A 294 17.06 0.59 -9.37
N ILE A 295 17.02 -0.55 -8.66
CA ILE A 295 15.77 -1.25 -8.38
C ILE A 295 15.48 -1.26 -6.87
N PRO A 296 14.21 -1.12 -6.45
CA PRO A 296 13.83 -1.34 -5.06
C PRO A 296 14.14 -2.77 -4.62
N THR A 297 14.80 -2.92 -3.48
CA THR A 297 15.22 -4.20 -2.89
C THR A 297 14.46 -4.52 -1.61
N GLU A 298 13.93 -3.50 -0.94
CA GLU A 298 13.13 -3.64 0.28
C GLU A 298 12.10 -2.53 0.29
N LEU A 299 10.87 -2.83 0.69
CA LEU A 299 9.81 -1.85 0.97
C LEU A 299 9.11 -2.28 2.25
N ASN A 300 8.92 -1.35 3.17
CA ASN A 300 8.17 -1.55 4.40
C ASN A 300 7.10 -0.46 4.54
N LEU A 301 5.91 -0.87 4.96
CA LEU A 301 4.78 -0.01 5.26
C LEU A 301 4.19 -0.46 6.59
N LYS A 302 4.12 0.44 7.56
CA LYS A 302 3.42 0.23 8.83
C LYS A 302 2.54 1.43 9.10
N GLY A 303 1.25 1.21 9.18
CA GLY A 303 0.31 2.27 9.38
C GLY A 303 -0.97 1.83 10.06
N LYS A 304 -1.78 2.83 10.36
CA LYS A 304 -3.04 2.69 11.07
C LYS A 304 -4.04 3.66 10.45
N ALA A 305 -5.18 3.13 9.99
CA ALA A 305 -6.35 3.93 9.65
C ALA A 305 -7.28 3.98 10.85
N VAL A 306 -7.73 5.18 11.20
CA VAL A 306 -8.69 5.46 12.28
C VAL A 306 -10.03 5.75 11.66
N ALA A 307 -11.05 5.02 12.11
CA ALA A 307 -12.44 5.12 11.67
C ALA A 307 -13.32 5.37 12.91
N GLY A 308 -13.46 6.64 13.32
CA GLY A 308 -14.17 6.98 14.55
C GLY A 308 -13.44 6.44 15.79
N THR A 309 -14.04 5.49 16.51
CA THR A 309 -13.41 4.81 17.67
C THR A 309 -12.63 3.55 17.28
N GLU A 310 -12.76 3.10 16.03
CA GLU A 310 -12.16 1.86 15.55
C GLU A 310 -10.87 2.11 14.78
N ASN A 311 -10.04 1.08 14.71
CA ASN A 311 -8.73 1.16 14.07
C ASN A 311 -8.49 -0.06 13.17
N LEU A 312 -7.82 0.18 12.05
CA LEU A 312 -7.31 -0.84 11.15
C LEU A 312 -5.79 -0.66 11.03
N ASN A 313 -5.04 -1.63 11.52
CA ASN A 313 -3.58 -1.65 11.45
C ASN A 313 -3.14 -2.45 10.22
N LEU A 314 -2.17 -1.90 9.49
CA LEU A 314 -1.55 -2.50 8.32
C LEU A 314 -0.05 -2.56 8.54
N GLU A 315 0.53 -3.74 8.39
CA GLU A 315 1.96 -3.94 8.25
C GLU A 315 2.20 -4.71 6.95
N ALA A 316 3.06 -4.20 6.07
CA ALA A 316 3.42 -4.85 4.84
C ALA A 316 4.92 -4.69 4.58
N SER A 317 5.54 -5.74 4.07
CA SER A 317 6.94 -5.73 3.66
C SER A 317 7.14 -6.57 2.42
N ILE A 318 7.94 -6.10 1.48
CA ILE A 318 8.50 -6.91 0.40
C ILE A 318 10.02 -6.78 0.42
N LYS A 319 10.71 -7.89 0.20
CA LYS A 319 12.17 -7.94 0.17
C LYS A 319 12.66 -8.82 -0.97
N LEU A 320 13.58 -8.31 -1.77
CA LEU A 320 14.34 -9.08 -2.74
C LEU A 320 15.54 -9.75 -2.05
N ASN A 321 15.74 -11.02 -2.35
CA ASN A 321 16.80 -11.85 -1.79
C ASN A 321 17.83 -12.27 -2.85
N ASN A 322 17.73 -11.72 -4.07
CA ASN A 322 18.72 -11.92 -5.13
C ASN A 322 20.10 -11.39 -4.72
N ASP A 323 21.16 -12.06 -5.19
CA ASP A 323 22.51 -11.49 -5.18
C ASP A 323 22.64 -10.45 -6.30
N LEU A 324 22.36 -9.20 -5.94
CA LEU A 324 22.31 -8.08 -6.88
C LEU A 324 23.69 -7.53 -7.28
N SER A 325 24.77 -8.09 -6.73
CA SER A 325 26.13 -7.78 -7.20
C SER A 325 26.47 -8.47 -8.52
N LYS A 326 25.69 -9.50 -8.89
CA LYS A 326 25.82 -10.22 -10.15
C LYS A 326 24.92 -9.61 -11.21
N GLN A 327 25.38 -9.66 -12.45
CA GLN A 327 24.58 -9.29 -13.61
C GLN A 327 23.37 -10.23 -13.73
N ILE A 328 22.18 -9.67 -13.93
CA ILE A 328 20.94 -10.40 -14.17
C ILE A 328 20.75 -10.54 -15.68
N ASP A 329 20.84 -11.76 -16.21
CA ASP A 329 20.69 -12.04 -17.64
C ASP A 329 19.24 -12.38 -17.99
N VAL A 330 18.55 -11.43 -18.63
CA VAL A 330 17.14 -11.54 -19.02
C VAL A 330 16.97 -11.86 -20.52
N THR A 331 18.05 -12.17 -21.24
CA THR A 331 18.05 -12.42 -22.69
C THR A 331 17.02 -13.45 -23.12
N ASN A 332 16.84 -14.50 -22.30
CA ASN A 332 15.91 -15.59 -22.59
C ASN A 332 14.68 -15.55 -21.66
N GLY A 333 14.32 -14.37 -21.16
CA GLY A 333 13.32 -14.19 -20.13
C GLY A 333 13.82 -14.64 -18.75
N GLU A 334 12.90 -15.08 -17.90
CA GLU A 334 13.24 -15.55 -16.57
C GLU A 334 13.97 -16.90 -16.66
N THR A 335 15.03 -17.09 -15.88
CA THR A 335 15.78 -18.36 -15.80
C THR A 335 16.15 -18.64 -14.34
N ALA A 336 16.62 -19.85 -14.02
CA ALA A 336 17.08 -20.16 -12.66
C ALA A 336 18.22 -19.24 -12.16
N ALA A 337 18.97 -18.60 -13.06
CA ALA A 337 20.02 -17.64 -12.72
C ALA A 337 19.53 -16.18 -12.70
N ALA A 338 18.34 -15.89 -13.23
CA ALA A 338 17.83 -14.54 -13.42
C ALA A 338 16.42 -14.32 -12.83
N PHE A 339 15.91 -15.28 -12.06
CA PHE A 339 14.58 -15.19 -11.45
C PHE A 339 14.55 -14.29 -10.23
N ILE A 340 13.38 -13.75 -9.93
CA ILE A 340 13.21 -12.86 -8.79
C ILE A 340 12.96 -13.70 -7.54
N ASN A 341 13.95 -13.72 -6.63
CA ASN A 341 13.81 -14.28 -5.30
C ASN A 341 13.25 -13.19 -4.38
N ALA A 342 12.02 -13.37 -3.89
CA ALA A 342 11.35 -12.38 -3.06
C ALA A 342 10.53 -13.00 -1.92
N ASP A 343 10.50 -12.28 -0.81
CA ASP A 343 9.60 -12.50 0.31
C ASP A 343 8.57 -11.37 0.36
N LEU A 344 7.31 -11.73 0.60
CA LEU A 344 6.20 -10.83 0.89
C LEU A 344 5.65 -11.19 2.27
N ASN A 345 5.44 -10.18 3.12
CA ASN A 345 4.69 -10.32 4.35
C ASN A 345 3.64 -9.21 4.41
N MET A 346 2.41 -9.55 4.76
CA MET A 346 1.34 -8.60 5.03
C MET A 346 0.61 -9.03 6.28
N LYS A 347 0.20 -8.06 7.08
CA LYS A 347 -0.61 -8.24 8.27
C LYS A 347 -1.64 -7.15 8.34
N LEU A 348 -2.90 -7.55 8.38
CA LEU A 348 -4.04 -6.68 8.62
C LEU A 348 -4.65 -7.06 9.95
N SER A 349 -4.91 -6.09 10.82
CA SER A 349 -5.60 -6.37 12.09
C SER A 349 -6.44 -5.21 12.54
N GLY A 350 -7.56 -5.52 13.18
CA GLY A 350 -8.53 -4.53 13.61
C GLY A 350 -9.69 -5.19 14.30
N ASN A 351 -10.86 -4.59 14.14
CA ASN A 351 -12.08 -4.99 14.80
C ASN A 351 -13.20 -5.13 13.77
N VAL A 352 -13.90 -6.26 13.79
CA VAL A 352 -15.01 -6.56 12.89
C VAL A 352 -16.31 -6.65 13.69
N LYS A 353 -17.37 -6.08 13.13
CA LYS A 353 -18.73 -6.28 13.64
C LYS A 353 -19.27 -7.60 13.08
N GLY A 354 -19.44 -8.60 13.94
CA GLY A 354 -20.09 -9.86 13.55
C GLY A 354 -21.59 -9.70 13.29
N GLY A 355 -22.29 -10.80 12.98
CA GLY A 355 -23.76 -10.82 12.81
C GLY A 355 -24.59 -10.36 14.03
N GLY A 356 -23.94 -10.04 15.16
CA GLY A 356 -24.53 -9.43 16.36
C GLY A 356 -24.07 -7.99 16.61
N THR A 357 -24.38 -7.44 17.79
CA THR A 357 -23.96 -6.08 18.19
C THR A 357 -22.52 -6.00 18.72
N SER A 358 -21.84 -7.13 18.94
CA SER A 358 -20.50 -7.18 19.53
C SER A 358 -19.39 -7.04 18.48
N ILE A 359 -18.47 -6.11 18.75
CA ILE A 359 -17.24 -5.91 17.99
C ILE A 359 -16.19 -6.93 18.46
N LYS A 360 -15.52 -7.60 17.52
CA LYS A 360 -14.53 -8.66 17.79
C LYS A 360 -13.19 -8.37 17.10
N PRO A 361 -12.06 -8.68 17.73
CA PRO A 361 -10.76 -8.51 17.09
C PRO A 361 -10.60 -9.49 15.93
N PHE A 362 -9.91 -9.07 14.87
CA PHE A 362 -9.50 -9.94 13.79
C PHE A 362 -8.05 -9.69 13.38
N SER A 363 -7.44 -10.69 12.77
CA SER A 363 -6.15 -10.55 12.07
C SER A 363 -6.06 -11.46 10.86
N VAL A 364 -5.42 -10.97 9.81
CA VAL A 364 -5.04 -11.72 8.61
C VAL A 364 -3.55 -11.51 8.38
N ASP A 365 -2.77 -12.59 8.52
CA ASP A 365 -1.33 -12.59 8.25
C ASP A 365 -1.07 -13.40 6.97
N LEU A 366 -0.54 -12.76 5.93
CA LEU A 366 -0.06 -13.39 4.70
C LEU A 366 1.47 -13.39 4.70
N THR A 367 2.06 -14.54 4.44
CA THR A 367 3.47 -14.65 4.07
C THR A 367 3.56 -15.38 2.75
N ALA A 368 4.34 -14.89 1.79
CA ALA A 368 4.52 -15.54 0.51
C ALA A 368 5.98 -15.47 0.09
N LYS A 369 6.44 -16.51 -0.59
CA LYS A 369 7.83 -16.67 -1.01
C LYS A 369 7.91 -17.24 -2.41
N ARG A 370 8.83 -16.67 -3.19
CA ARG A 370 9.28 -17.20 -4.47
C ARG A 370 10.78 -17.38 -4.43
N ASN A 371 11.25 -18.30 -3.60
CA ASN A 371 12.68 -18.56 -3.40
C ASN A 371 13.25 -19.62 -4.35
N GLU A 372 12.39 -20.30 -5.11
CA GLU A 372 12.77 -21.28 -6.12
C GLU A 372 12.16 -20.86 -7.47
N TYR A 373 12.98 -20.89 -8.54
CA TYR A 373 12.64 -20.41 -9.89
C TYR A 373 11.22 -20.79 -10.36
N GLN A 374 10.79 -22.03 -10.13
CA GLN A 374 9.50 -22.56 -10.58
C GLN A 374 8.53 -22.87 -9.44
N LYS A 375 8.83 -22.51 -8.19
CA LYS A 375 7.95 -22.82 -7.07
C LYS A 375 7.58 -21.57 -6.28
N GLY A 376 6.36 -21.58 -5.77
CA GLY A 376 5.83 -20.56 -4.88
C GLY A 376 5.23 -21.22 -3.66
N THR A 377 5.36 -20.54 -2.52
CA THR A 377 4.65 -20.90 -1.29
C THR A 377 3.97 -19.67 -0.73
N ALA A 378 2.79 -19.85 -0.16
CA ALA A 378 2.13 -18.82 0.62
C ALA A 378 1.46 -19.46 1.83
N THR A 379 1.43 -18.73 2.94
CA THR A 379 0.70 -19.11 4.15
C THR A 379 -0.15 -17.93 4.56
N ILE A 380 -1.45 -18.17 4.73
CA ILE A 380 -2.42 -17.21 5.25
C ILE A 380 -2.87 -17.71 6.62
N LYS A 381 -2.72 -16.88 7.64
CA LYS A 381 -3.30 -17.12 8.97
C LYS A 381 -4.46 -16.17 9.16
N VAL A 382 -5.62 -16.71 9.45
CA VAL A 382 -6.83 -15.94 9.71
C VAL A 382 -7.24 -16.21 11.14
N ALA A 383 -7.45 -15.15 11.91
CA ALA A 383 -8.01 -15.24 13.25
C ALA A 383 -9.13 -14.22 13.43
N VAL A 384 -10.22 -14.65 14.07
CA VAL A 384 -11.33 -13.79 14.47
C VAL A 384 -11.76 -14.22 15.86
N ASP A 385 -11.81 -13.28 16.79
CA ASP A 385 -12.05 -13.54 18.21
C ASP A 385 -11.06 -14.59 18.77
N LYS A 386 -11.54 -15.78 19.12
CA LYS A 386 -10.78 -16.92 19.65
C LYS A 386 -10.48 -18.00 18.61
N ASP A 387 -11.04 -17.85 17.42
CA ASP A 387 -11.05 -18.85 16.35
C ASP A 387 -9.96 -18.52 15.33
N ALA A 388 -9.14 -19.52 14.99
CA ALA A 388 -8.00 -19.31 14.09
C ALA A 388 -7.75 -20.50 13.18
N LEU A 389 -7.38 -20.20 11.94
CA LEU A 389 -7.03 -21.16 10.90
C LEU A 389 -5.75 -20.75 10.18
N THR A 390 -5.03 -21.74 9.67
CA THR A 390 -3.87 -21.55 8.79
C THR A 390 -4.14 -22.25 7.47
N ALA A 391 -4.06 -21.50 6.37
CA ALA A 391 -4.13 -21.99 5.01
C ALA A 391 -2.75 -21.89 4.36
N ASP A 392 -2.18 -23.03 4.01
CA ASP A 392 -0.92 -23.13 3.27
C ASP A 392 -1.20 -23.41 1.80
N PHE A 393 -0.45 -22.76 0.93
CA PHE A 393 -0.52 -22.91 -0.52
C PHE A 393 0.86 -23.22 -1.06
N LYS A 394 0.93 -24.17 -2.01
CA LYS A 394 2.14 -24.52 -2.73
C LYS A 394 1.83 -24.65 -4.21
N THR A 395 2.71 -24.16 -5.05
CA THR A 395 2.64 -24.39 -6.48
C THR A 395 4.01 -24.71 -7.05
N ASP A 396 4.03 -25.59 -8.05
CA ASP A 396 5.20 -25.99 -8.82
C ASP A 396 4.94 -25.64 -10.30
N ASN A 397 6.00 -25.35 -11.06
CA ASN A 397 5.97 -24.99 -12.50
C ASN A 397 5.36 -23.61 -12.83
N LEU A 398 5.57 -22.60 -11.98
CA LEU A 398 5.05 -21.23 -12.15
C LEU A 398 5.35 -20.54 -13.50
N ILE A 399 6.33 -21.02 -14.26
CA ILE A 399 6.83 -20.36 -15.48
C ILE A 399 6.59 -21.21 -16.73
N THR A 400 6.51 -22.53 -16.58
CA THR A 400 6.48 -23.48 -17.71
C THR A 400 5.07 -23.96 -18.06
N LYS A 401 4.06 -23.56 -17.28
CA LYS A 401 2.65 -23.85 -17.54
C LYS A 401 1.83 -22.56 -17.50
N ASP A 402 0.86 -22.46 -18.40
CA ASP A 402 -0.08 -21.33 -18.44
C ASP A 402 -0.97 -21.29 -17.18
N GLU A 403 -1.29 -22.47 -16.63
CA GLU A 403 -2.07 -22.64 -15.40
C GLU A 403 -1.32 -23.58 -14.43
N PRO A 404 -0.63 -23.04 -13.42
CA PRO A 404 0.12 -23.87 -12.47
C PRO A 404 -0.84 -24.48 -11.43
N VAL A 405 -0.63 -25.76 -11.11
CA VAL A 405 -1.45 -26.46 -10.09
C VAL A 405 -1.15 -25.88 -8.72
N VAL A 406 -2.20 -25.53 -7.98
CA VAL A 406 -2.11 -25.03 -6.61
C VAL A 406 -2.56 -26.12 -5.65
N TRP A 407 -1.61 -26.64 -4.88
CA TRP A 407 -1.87 -27.44 -3.69
C TRP A 407 -2.24 -26.52 -2.53
N ALA A 408 -3.21 -26.92 -1.72
CA ALA A 408 -3.65 -26.18 -0.55
C ALA A 408 -3.82 -27.09 0.69
N LYS A 409 -3.59 -26.54 1.88
CA LYS A 409 -3.89 -27.18 3.16
C LYS A 409 -4.50 -26.20 4.12
N LEU A 410 -5.69 -26.51 4.61
CA LEU A 410 -6.34 -25.76 5.68
C LEU A 410 -6.18 -26.53 6.99
N SER A 411 -5.71 -25.87 8.04
CA SER A 411 -5.37 -26.50 9.31
C SER A 411 -5.81 -25.68 10.53
N HIS A 412 -6.12 -26.40 11.60
CA HIS A 412 -6.44 -25.86 12.91
C HIS A 412 -5.32 -26.19 13.91
N ALA A 413 -5.12 -25.32 14.90
CA ALA A 413 -4.07 -25.50 15.92
C ALA A 413 -4.22 -26.78 16.77
N ASN A 414 -5.41 -27.41 16.74
CA ASN A 414 -5.68 -28.68 17.42
C ASN A 414 -5.11 -29.91 16.66
N GLY A 415 -4.54 -29.71 15.47
CA GLY A 415 -3.96 -30.77 14.63
C GLY A 415 -4.89 -31.34 13.55
N ALA A 416 -6.15 -30.90 13.48
CA ALA A 416 -7.06 -31.24 12.38
C ALA A 416 -6.74 -30.44 11.11
N TYR A 417 -6.83 -31.07 9.96
CA TYR A 417 -6.55 -30.43 8.67
C TYR A 417 -7.26 -31.09 7.48
N VAL A 418 -7.32 -30.39 6.36
CA VAL A 418 -7.67 -30.91 5.04
C VAL A 418 -6.59 -30.53 4.04
N GLU A 419 -6.21 -31.46 3.17
CA GLU A 419 -5.23 -31.26 2.10
C GLU A 419 -5.90 -31.44 0.73
N ILE A 420 -5.65 -30.50 -0.17
CA ILE A 420 -6.24 -30.42 -1.50
C ILE A 420 -5.08 -30.39 -2.50
N ALA A 421 -4.99 -31.40 -3.36
CA ALA A 421 -3.86 -31.52 -4.28
C ALA A 421 -3.90 -30.53 -5.45
N ASP A 422 -5.10 -30.23 -5.92
CA ASP A 422 -5.38 -29.31 -7.03
C ASP A 422 -6.64 -28.53 -6.66
N LEU A 423 -6.46 -27.28 -6.24
CA LEU A 423 -7.55 -26.42 -5.75
C LEU A 423 -8.59 -26.17 -6.84
N ASP A 424 -8.16 -25.99 -8.09
CA ASP A 424 -9.04 -25.70 -9.23
C ASP A 424 -9.89 -26.91 -9.64
N LYS A 425 -9.39 -28.13 -9.35
CA LYS A 425 -10.10 -29.39 -9.60
C LYS A 425 -10.66 -30.02 -8.33
N PHE A 426 -10.81 -29.24 -7.26
CA PHE A 426 -11.30 -29.76 -6.00
C PHE A 426 -12.74 -30.29 -6.13
N THR A 427 -12.91 -31.56 -5.76
CA THR A 427 -14.21 -32.24 -5.71
C THR A 427 -14.48 -32.80 -4.32
N SER A 428 -13.48 -33.42 -3.70
CA SER A 428 -13.52 -33.88 -2.32
C SER A 428 -12.12 -34.04 -1.73
N ALA A 429 -12.03 -34.01 -0.40
CA ALA A 429 -10.82 -34.34 0.34
C ALA A 429 -11.17 -34.89 1.72
N GLU A 430 -10.23 -35.59 2.33
CA GLU A 430 -10.37 -36.09 3.69
C GLU A 430 -9.99 -35.02 4.71
N ILE A 431 -10.79 -34.89 5.77
CA ILE A 431 -10.42 -34.18 6.99
C ILE A 431 -9.71 -35.18 7.89
N LYS A 432 -8.46 -34.87 8.26
CA LYS A 432 -7.57 -35.75 9.01
C LYS A 432 -7.17 -35.14 10.34
N VAL A 433 -6.84 -36.00 11.29
CA VAL A 433 -6.07 -35.66 12.50
C VAL A 433 -4.90 -36.64 12.57
N GLY A 434 -3.67 -36.12 12.52
CA GLY A 434 -2.52 -36.95 12.18
C GLY A 434 -2.73 -37.58 10.79
N ASN A 435 -2.53 -38.90 10.67
CA ASN A 435 -2.71 -39.61 9.40
C ASN A 435 -4.10 -40.26 9.25
N THR A 436 -4.99 -40.10 10.24
CA THR A 436 -6.28 -40.79 10.29
C THR A 436 -7.39 -39.89 9.74
N PRO A 437 -8.18 -40.35 8.74
CA PRO A 437 -9.34 -39.62 8.24
C PRO A 437 -10.54 -39.76 9.18
N TYR A 438 -11.22 -38.64 9.45
CA TYR A 438 -12.41 -38.57 10.31
C TYR A 438 -13.64 -37.97 9.62
N ALA A 439 -13.46 -37.36 8.45
CA ALA A 439 -14.55 -36.91 7.59
C ALA A 439 -14.10 -36.78 6.14
N THR A 440 -15.07 -36.63 5.25
CA THR A 440 -14.86 -36.24 3.86
C THR A 440 -15.55 -34.91 3.62
N VAL A 441 -14.81 -33.90 3.19
CA VAL A 441 -15.37 -32.67 2.63
C VAL A 441 -15.58 -32.86 1.14
N SER A 442 -16.73 -32.42 0.62
CA SER A 442 -17.12 -32.52 -0.78
C SER A 442 -17.73 -31.22 -1.30
N LYS A 443 -17.42 -30.88 -2.55
CA LYS A 443 -18.14 -29.84 -3.31
C LYS A 443 -19.51 -30.40 -3.68
N VAL A 444 -20.57 -29.71 -3.25
CA VAL A 444 -21.98 -30.09 -3.48
C VAL A 444 -22.52 -29.39 -4.74
N SER A 445 -22.24 -28.10 -4.87
CA SER A 445 -22.54 -27.28 -6.05
C SER A 445 -21.52 -26.13 -6.13
N ASP A 446 -21.68 -25.20 -7.07
CA ASP A 446 -20.82 -24.01 -7.13
C ASP A 446 -20.90 -23.23 -5.81
N ASN A 447 -19.73 -23.00 -5.21
CA ASN A 447 -19.53 -22.35 -3.91
C ASN A 447 -20.30 -22.99 -2.73
N VAL A 448 -20.65 -24.28 -2.79
CA VAL A 448 -21.30 -24.98 -1.68
C VAL A 448 -20.53 -26.25 -1.34
N TYR A 449 -20.18 -26.39 -0.07
CA TYR A 449 -19.39 -27.51 0.43
C TYR A 449 -20.07 -28.17 1.63
N SER A 450 -19.80 -29.45 1.85
CA SER A 450 -20.28 -30.17 3.03
C SER A 450 -19.24 -31.15 3.53
N ALA A 451 -19.22 -31.39 4.83
CA ALA A 451 -18.38 -32.38 5.48
C ALA A 451 -19.23 -33.51 6.06
N LYS A 452 -19.00 -34.74 5.63
CA LYS A 452 -19.60 -35.96 6.19
C LYS A 452 -18.59 -36.68 7.09
N PHE A 453 -18.91 -36.80 8.37
CA PHE A 453 -18.06 -37.40 9.39
C PHE A 453 -18.27 -38.91 9.50
N THR A 454 -17.30 -39.61 10.11
CA THR A 454 -17.34 -41.08 10.29
C THR A 454 -18.47 -41.56 11.20
N ASP A 455 -19.03 -40.70 12.04
CA ASP A 455 -20.22 -40.95 12.84
C ASP A 455 -21.54 -40.68 12.09
N ASN A 456 -21.46 -40.43 10.79
CA ASN A 456 -22.55 -40.06 9.89
C ASN A 456 -23.17 -38.68 10.13
N THR A 457 -22.59 -37.86 11.01
CA THR A 457 -23.00 -36.45 11.07
C THR A 457 -22.57 -35.73 9.79
N VAL A 458 -23.37 -34.76 9.36
CA VAL A 458 -23.08 -33.94 8.18
C VAL A 458 -23.15 -32.48 8.60
N LYS A 459 -22.15 -31.70 8.23
CA LYS A 459 -22.14 -30.24 8.42
C LYS A 459 -22.02 -29.56 7.07
N ALA A 460 -22.89 -28.60 6.81
CA ALA A 460 -22.70 -27.66 5.72
C ALA A 460 -21.51 -26.75 6.03
N ILE A 461 -20.76 -26.38 5.00
CA ILE A 461 -19.74 -25.35 5.08
C ILE A 461 -20.33 -24.12 4.37
N ALA A 462 -20.31 -22.97 5.06
CA ALA A 462 -20.80 -21.71 4.52
C ALA A 462 -20.02 -21.32 3.23
N PRO A 463 -20.65 -20.58 2.29
CA PRO A 463 -20.08 -20.29 0.97
C PRO A 463 -18.69 -19.66 0.97
#